data_AF-A0A940JTW6-F1
#
_entry.id   AF-A0A940JTW6-F1
#
_cell.length_a   1.000
_cell.length_b   1.000
_cell.length_c   1.000
_cell.angle_alpha   90.00
_cell.angle_beta   90.00
_cell.angle_gamma   90.00
#
_symmetry.space_group_name_H-M   'P 1'
#
loop_
_entity.id
_entity.type
_entity.pdbx_description
1 polymer ?
#
loop_
_entity_poly.entity_id
_entity_poly.type
_entity_poly.pdbx_seq_one_letter_code
_entity_poly.pdbx_strand_id
1 'polypeptide(L)'
;MARHGVYPHDIVPPKSKYFDSGRFGRMFGQLPAFSSDTPEIREALLEIGKPGGIMDAKDKLSEGPVKLITDPALSAKNPNNPQLTAGFTFLGQFLDHDMTFDPTSSLERQADPEHISNFRTPSLGLDNVYGSGPGASPHLYDQAAGQGIKFLVEECGTPGKHDVPRNSQKVALIGDPRNDENLIVSQLQLAFLKFHNAVVDHVKAKIKLTDPGQIFAEAQRIVRWHYQWIVVHEFLKKTCGAAVVDDILANGRKHYKWHNEPYIPVEFSVAAYRFGHSQVRPSYRANFTGNPGNQPFFAMIFTPTPSNPDDPDDLSGGHRAPRRFIDWPTFFDFGDGNVRPNKAIDTTLSTALFKLPGSVVSNPNAKTNPSSLAQRNLLRHLTFSLPSGQRVAKAMDLPVLSKGDLADLKPYGLDDRTPLWFYILREASVMAGGEHMGPVGGRIIAEVFLGLLEGDGGSYLSQDPEWQPSLPTIDSARQGDDFLMIDLLRFAGVA
;
A
#
# COMPACT_ATOMS: atom_id res chain seq x y z
N MET A 1 -21.67 25.91 32.81
CA MET A 1 -20.33 25.58 33.36
C MET A 1 -20.08 24.13 32.98
N ALA A 2 -19.15 23.77 32.11
CA ALA A 2 -17.71 24.04 32.16
C ALA A 2 -17.15 24.55 30.83
N ARG A 3 -16.17 25.47 30.92
CA ARG A 3 -15.30 25.92 29.84
C ARG A 3 -14.06 25.03 29.84
N HIS A 4 -13.72 24.44 28.70
CA HIS A 4 -12.39 23.87 28.40
C HIS A 4 -12.17 24.03 26.88
N GLY A 5 -11.07 24.52 26.35
CA GLY A 5 -9.87 25.14 26.88
C GLY A 5 -9.15 25.77 25.69
N VAL A 6 -8.70 27.02 25.83
CA VAL A 6 -7.81 27.67 24.88
C VAL A 6 -6.41 27.13 25.18
N TYR A 7 -5.75 26.52 24.19
CA TYR A 7 -4.34 26.12 24.32
C TYR A 7 -3.44 27.13 23.58
N PRO A 8 -2.28 27.49 24.15
CA PRO A 8 -1.39 28.50 23.60
C PRO A 8 -0.63 27.98 22.38
N HIS A 9 -0.46 28.86 21.39
CA HIS A 9 0.11 28.59 20.06
C HIS A 9 1.62 28.30 20.01
N ASP A 10 2.33 28.16 21.14
CA ASP A 10 3.80 28.20 21.16
C ASP A 10 4.45 27.06 21.98
N ILE A 11 4.07 25.80 21.75
CA ILE A 11 4.82 24.67 22.30
C ILE A 11 5.42 23.87 21.14
N VAL A 12 6.72 24.05 20.91
CA VAL A 12 7.53 23.09 20.14
C VAL A 12 7.53 21.78 20.92
N PRO A 13 6.97 20.68 20.40
CA PRO A 13 6.95 19.41 21.13
C PRO A 13 8.40 18.93 21.37
N PRO A 14 8.68 18.34 22.53
CA PRO A 14 10.00 17.79 22.83
C PRO A 14 10.35 16.69 21.82
N LYS A 15 11.59 16.71 21.33
CA LYS A 15 12.14 15.66 20.46
C LYS A 15 12.68 14.53 21.35
N SER A 16 11.90 13.49 21.61
CA SER A 16 12.41 12.35 22.38
C SER A 16 13.24 11.43 21.48
N LYS A 17 14.21 10.74 22.09
CA LYS A 17 14.96 9.63 21.48
C LYS A 17 14.47 8.26 21.97
N TYR A 18 13.44 8.24 22.82
CA TYR A 18 12.95 7.04 23.49
C TYR A 18 11.67 6.58 22.79
N PHE A 19 11.75 5.45 22.08
CA PHE A 19 10.61 4.82 21.42
C PHE A 19 10.21 3.57 22.20
N ASP A 20 9.23 3.71 23.09
CA ASP A 20 8.53 2.55 23.67
C ASP A 20 7.53 2.02 22.63
N SER A 21 7.53 0.70 22.43
CA SER A 21 6.74 -0.18 21.54
C SER A 21 5.57 0.41 20.74
N GLY A 22 5.44 0.02 19.47
CA GLY A 22 4.19 0.15 18.69
C GLY A 22 3.79 1.58 18.31
N ARG A 23 4.75 2.48 18.04
CA ARG A 23 4.45 3.90 17.74
C ARG A 23 4.97 4.34 16.38
N PHE A 24 4.44 5.47 15.90
CA PHE A 24 5.12 6.22 14.86
C PHE A 24 6.40 6.86 15.44
N GLY A 25 7.44 6.95 14.62
CA GLY A 25 8.71 7.57 15.01
C GLY A 25 9.33 8.37 13.87
N ARG A 26 10.61 8.73 14.01
CA ARG A 26 11.34 9.48 12.98
C ARG A 26 12.67 8.81 12.65
N MET A 27 13.01 8.72 11.37
CA MET A 27 14.36 8.35 10.95
C MET A 27 15.31 9.54 11.05
N PHE A 28 14.82 10.75 10.81
CA PHE A 28 15.63 11.97 10.73
C PHE A 28 15.16 13.06 11.70
N GLY A 29 14.84 12.70 12.95
CA GLY A 29 14.23 13.61 13.94
C GLY A 29 15.06 14.86 14.30
N GLN A 30 16.36 14.86 14.00
CA GLN A 30 17.22 16.02 14.19
C GLN A 30 17.10 17.05 13.07
N LEU A 31 16.65 16.65 11.87
CA LEU A 31 16.51 17.55 10.74
C LEU A 31 15.33 18.52 10.96
N PRO A 32 15.47 19.80 10.56
CA PRO A 32 14.35 20.75 10.62
C PRO A 32 13.31 20.45 9.53
N ALA A 33 12.05 20.77 9.83
CA ALA A 33 10.93 20.70 8.89
C ALA A 33 11.20 21.52 7.63
N PHE A 34 10.73 21.06 6.47
CA PHE A 34 10.98 21.71 5.17
C PHE A 34 10.57 23.19 5.17
N SER A 35 9.50 23.53 5.89
CA SER A 35 9.00 24.89 6.11
C SER A 35 8.25 25.00 7.44
N SER A 36 8.07 26.22 7.94
CA SER A 36 7.04 26.55 8.94
C SER A 36 5.64 26.44 8.35
N ASP A 37 4.66 26.13 9.20
CA ASP A 37 3.25 26.05 8.84
C ASP A 37 2.60 27.45 8.83
N THR A 38 2.66 28.11 7.66
CA THR A 38 2.07 29.44 7.45
C THR A 38 0.95 29.37 6.41
N PRO A 39 0.01 30.34 6.38
CA PRO A 39 -1.04 30.41 5.36
C PRO A 39 -0.49 30.37 3.93
N GLU A 40 0.61 31.06 3.66
CA GLU A 40 1.24 31.14 2.33
C GLU A 40 1.78 29.78 1.89
N ILE A 41 2.39 29.02 2.80
CA ILE A 41 2.90 27.68 2.51
C ILE A 41 1.73 26.71 2.31
N ARG A 42 0.68 26.79 3.13
CA ARG A 42 -0.53 25.97 2.93
C ARG A 42 -1.17 26.24 1.57
N GLU A 43 -1.29 27.50 1.17
CA GLU A 43 -1.82 27.89 -0.14
C GLU A 43 -0.96 27.34 -1.28
N ALA A 44 0.37 27.46 -1.19
CA ALA A 44 1.28 26.88 -2.17
C ALA A 44 1.10 25.36 -2.33
N LEU A 45 0.99 24.62 -1.22
CA LEU A 45 0.77 23.17 -1.26
C LEU A 45 -0.62 22.80 -1.83
N LEU A 46 -1.65 23.58 -1.50
CA LEU A 46 -2.98 23.43 -2.08
C LEU A 46 -2.94 23.69 -3.59
N GLU A 47 -2.22 24.71 -4.06
CA GLU A 47 -2.08 25.06 -5.47
C GLU A 47 -1.30 24.00 -6.27
N ILE A 48 -0.26 23.41 -5.70
CA ILE A 48 0.51 22.31 -6.33
C ILE A 48 -0.40 21.09 -6.55
N GLY A 49 -1.19 20.71 -5.54
CA GLY A 49 -2.00 19.50 -5.54
C GLY A 49 -3.45 19.65 -6.03
N LYS A 50 -3.89 20.84 -6.47
CA LYS A 50 -5.29 21.05 -6.86
C LYS A 50 -5.66 20.29 -8.15
N PRO A 51 -6.96 20.00 -8.37
CA PRO A 51 -7.43 19.53 -9.68
C PRO A 51 -6.99 20.48 -10.81
N GLY A 52 -6.39 19.94 -11.86
CA GLY A 52 -5.78 20.69 -12.96
C GLY A 52 -4.41 21.31 -12.66
N GLY A 53 -3.88 21.14 -11.45
CA GLY A 53 -2.56 21.59 -11.00
C GLY A 53 -1.40 20.83 -11.64
N ILE A 54 -0.17 21.06 -11.15
CA ILE A 54 1.04 20.50 -11.76
C ILE A 54 1.16 18.98 -11.53
N MET A 55 0.53 18.45 -10.48
CA MET A 55 0.51 17.01 -10.20
C MET A 55 -0.61 16.26 -10.92
N ASP A 56 -1.55 16.95 -11.59
CA ASP A 56 -2.70 16.30 -12.24
C ASP A 56 -2.34 15.86 -13.67
N ALA A 57 -2.52 14.56 -13.95
CA ALA A 57 -2.37 13.97 -15.27
C ALA A 57 -3.26 14.61 -16.35
N LYS A 58 -4.40 15.18 -15.94
CA LYS A 58 -5.47 15.68 -16.81
C LYS A 58 -5.99 14.58 -17.75
N ASP A 59 -6.13 13.37 -17.22
CA ASP A 59 -6.74 12.21 -17.87
C ASP A 59 -8.15 12.57 -18.35
N LYS A 60 -8.49 12.21 -19.60
CA LYS A 60 -9.82 12.48 -20.16
C LYS A 60 -10.84 11.44 -19.68
N LEU A 61 -11.23 11.53 -18.41
CA LEU A 61 -12.08 10.54 -17.74
C LEU A 61 -13.42 10.25 -18.46
N SER A 62 -13.93 11.22 -19.24
CA SER A 62 -15.16 11.09 -20.03
C SER A 62 -15.08 10.10 -21.19
N GLU A 63 -13.89 9.66 -21.62
CA GLU A 63 -13.73 8.61 -22.64
C GLU A 63 -14.10 7.22 -22.13
N GLY A 64 -14.26 7.06 -20.80
CA GLY A 64 -14.69 5.83 -20.17
C GLY A 64 -13.56 4.83 -19.91
N PRO A 65 -13.85 3.81 -19.07
CA PRO A 65 -12.82 2.97 -18.46
C PRO A 65 -12.07 2.09 -19.47
N VAL A 66 -12.71 1.70 -20.58
CA VAL A 66 -12.08 0.87 -21.63
C VAL A 66 -11.02 1.66 -22.39
N LYS A 67 -11.39 2.82 -22.94
CA LYS A 67 -10.47 3.64 -23.76
C LYS A 67 -9.27 4.14 -22.96
N LEU A 68 -9.46 4.49 -21.67
CA LEU A 68 -8.37 4.88 -20.77
C LEU A 68 -7.31 3.79 -20.55
N ILE A 69 -7.63 2.53 -20.89
CA ILE A 69 -6.69 1.40 -20.85
C ILE A 69 -6.13 1.11 -22.25
N THR A 70 -6.98 1.12 -23.28
CA THR A 70 -6.63 0.62 -24.62
C THR A 70 -6.08 1.69 -25.57
N ASP A 71 -6.28 2.97 -25.29
CA ASP A 71 -5.78 4.09 -26.10
C ASP A 71 -4.63 4.81 -25.39
N PRO A 72 -3.37 4.57 -25.80
CA PRO A 72 -2.20 5.21 -25.20
C PRO A 72 -2.22 6.75 -25.31
N ALA A 73 -2.88 7.32 -26.32
CA ALA A 73 -2.93 8.77 -26.50
C ALA A 73 -3.66 9.47 -25.34
N LEU A 74 -4.61 8.78 -24.69
CA LEU A 74 -5.32 9.29 -23.52
C LEU A 74 -4.48 9.28 -22.24
N SER A 75 -3.33 8.61 -22.25
CA SER A 75 -2.38 8.52 -21.13
C SER A 75 -1.05 9.22 -21.41
N ALA A 76 -0.95 10.09 -22.43
CA ALA A 76 0.32 10.68 -22.86
C ALA A 76 1.04 11.49 -21.75
N LYS A 77 0.31 12.06 -20.79
CA LYS A 77 0.86 12.78 -19.63
C LYS A 77 1.00 11.93 -18.36
N ASN A 78 0.63 10.66 -18.44
CA ASN A 78 0.61 9.74 -17.32
C ASN A 78 1.11 8.37 -17.83
N PRO A 79 2.42 8.28 -18.13
CA PRO A 79 2.99 7.13 -18.80
C PRO A 79 2.88 5.86 -17.93
N ASN A 80 2.85 4.71 -18.60
CA ASN A 80 2.88 3.43 -17.91
C ASN A 80 4.32 3.11 -17.49
N ASN A 81 4.48 2.42 -16.36
CA ASN A 81 5.76 1.83 -15.98
C ASN A 81 6.03 0.57 -16.84
N PRO A 82 7.19 0.44 -17.48
CA PRO A 82 7.50 -0.75 -18.30
C PRO A 82 7.89 -1.98 -17.49
N GLN A 83 8.30 -1.83 -16.22
CA GLN A 83 8.84 -2.89 -15.36
C GLN A 83 7.87 -3.40 -14.29
N LEU A 84 6.80 -2.65 -13.99
CA LEU A 84 5.85 -2.97 -12.92
C LEU A 84 4.42 -3.17 -13.44
N THR A 85 3.77 -4.19 -12.90
CA THR A 85 2.37 -4.51 -13.22
C THR A 85 1.41 -3.75 -12.30
N ALA A 86 0.15 -3.61 -12.72
CA ALA A 86 -0.92 -3.00 -11.93
C ALA A 86 -1.08 -3.65 -10.55
N GLY A 87 -0.78 -4.94 -10.42
CA GLY A 87 -0.83 -5.69 -9.18
C GLY A 87 0.11 -5.16 -8.10
N PHE A 88 1.29 -4.64 -8.45
CA PHE A 88 2.24 -4.10 -7.47
C PHE A 88 1.72 -2.85 -6.76
N THR A 89 0.85 -2.07 -7.41
CA THR A 89 0.19 -0.91 -6.78
C THR A 89 -0.68 -1.37 -5.60
N PHE A 90 -1.49 -2.40 -5.81
CA PHE A 90 -2.42 -2.89 -4.80
C PHE A 90 -1.76 -3.83 -3.79
N LEU A 91 -0.72 -4.57 -4.19
CA LEU A 91 0.14 -5.28 -3.26
C LEU A 91 0.79 -4.28 -2.30
N GLY A 92 1.37 -3.18 -2.79
CA GLY A 92 1.91 -2.12 -1.94
C GLY A 92 0.89 -1.54 -0.95
N GLN A 93 -0.36 -1.35 -1.39
CA GLN A 93 -1.46 -0.94 -0.48
C GLN A 93 -1.76 -2.02 0.58
N PHE A 94 -1.80 -3.29 0.20
CA PHE A 94 -2.01 -4.39 1.14
C PHE A 94 -0.88 -4.50 2.18
N LEU A 95 0.38 -4.30 1.77
CA LEU A 95 1.54 -4.26 2.66
C LEU A 95 1.46 -3.07 3.64
N ASP A 96 1.05 -1.89 3.18
CA ASP A 96 0.81 -0.72 4.05
C ASP A 96 -0.21 -1.06 5.14
N HIS A 97 -1.29 -1.75 4.75
CA HIS A 97 -2.33 -2.17 5.68
C HIS A 97 -1.87 -3.27 6.64
N ASP A 98 -0.87 -4.07 6.29
CA ASP A 98 -0.29 -5.07 7.20
C ASP A 98 0.58 -4.42 8.29
N MET A 99 1.44 -3.47 7.92
CA MET A 99 2.44 -2.90 8.86
C MET A 99 1.92 -1.67 9.64
N THR A 100 0.95 -0.95 9.10
CA THR A 100 0.43 0.29 9.69
C THR A 100 -1.04 0.11 10.02
N PHE A 101 -1.48 0.32 11.25
CA PHE A 101 -2.91 0.43 11.58
C PHE A 101 -3.13 1.58 12.57
N ASP A 102 -3.66 2.68 12.06
CA ASP A 102 -4.12 3.81 12.87
C ASP A 102 -5.63 3.99 12.70
N PRO A 103 -6.47 3.40 13.59
CA PRO A 103 -7.92 3.58 13.57
C PRO A 103 -8.34 5.01 13.95
N THR A 104 -7.38 5.89 14.26
CA THR A 104 -7.61 7.22 14.81
C THR A 104 -7.17 8.34 13.85
N SER A 105 -6.58 8.03 12.68
CA SER A 105 -6.07 9.04 11.74
C SER A 105 -7.20 9.87 11.09
N SER A 106 -7.49 11.04 11.66
CA SER A 106 -8.07 12.19 10.97
C SER A 106 -6.95 13.17 10.64
N LEU A 107 -7.03 13.86 9.50
CA LEU A 107 -6.09 14.96 9.13
C LEU A 107 -5.97 16.04 10.23
N GLU A 108 -6.93 16.07 11.16
CA GLU A 108 -7.16 17.12 12.15
C GLU A 108 -6.41 16.93 13.48
N ARG A 109 -5.75 15.78 13.70
CA ARG A 109 -4.91 15.64 14.89
C ARG A 109 -3.51 16.18 14.63
N GLN A 110 -3.27 17.42 15.04
CA GLN A 110 -1.95 17.90 15.48
C GLN A 110 -1.50 17.10 16.71
N ALA A 111 -1.30 15.79 16.55
CA ALA A 111 -0.71 14.96 17.57
C ALA A 111 0.79 14.84 17.27
N ASP A 112 1.60 15.01 18.31
CA ASP A 112 3.00 14.62 18.29
C ASP A 112 3.10 13.17 17.74
N PRO A 113 3.87 12.90 16.68
CA PRO A 113 4.01 11.55 16.12
C PRO A 113 4.44 10.52 17.17
N GLU A 114 5.17 10.93 18.23
CA GLU A 114 5.54 10.06 19.36
C GLU A 114 4.35 9.70 20.28
N HIS A 115 3.22 10.36 20.09
CA HIS A 115 1.94 10.12 20.76
C HIS A 115 0.90 9.44 19.87
N ILE A 116 1.17 9.27 18.57
CA ILE A 116 0.31 8.47 17.68
C ILE A 116 0.69 7.01 17.90
N SER A 117 -0.26 6.27 18.49
CA SER A 117 -0.13 4.83 18.68
C SER A 117 -0.39 4.13 17.33
N ASN A 118 0.56 3.32 16.87
CA ASN A 118 0.26 2.29 15.89
C ASN A 118 -0.40 1.16 16.67
N PHE A 119 -1.69 0.92 16.46
CA PHE A 119 -2.44 -0.06 17.26
C PHE A 119 -2.11 -1.51 16.85
N ARG A 120 -1.20 -1.68 15.89
CA ARG A 120 -0.63 -2.96 15.49
C ARG A 120 0.88 -2.98 15.75
N THR A 121 1.40 -4.15 16.09
CA THR A 121 2.85 -4.41 16.11
C THR A 121 3.41 -4.18 14.71
N PRO A 122 4.35 -3.23 14.52
CA PRO A 122 4.99 -2.98 13.23
C PRO A 122 5.71 -4.24 12.72
N SER A 123 5.02 -5.04 11.92
CA SER A 123 5.49 -6.35 11.44
C SER A 123 4.85 -6.68 10.10
N LEU A 124 5.41 -7.68 9.42
CA LEU A 124 4.84 -8.29 8.22
C LEU A 124 4.24 -9.65 8.59
N GLY A 125 3.39 -9.62 9.62
CA GLY A 125 2.78 -10.77 10.27
C GLY A 125 1.41 -11.17 9.70
N LEU A 126 0.88 -10.45 8.70
CA LEU A 126 -0.46 -10.67 8.15
C LEU A 126 -1.56 -10.56 9.20
N ASP A 127 -1.44 -9.63 10.15
CA ASP A 127 -2.48 -9.39 11.16
C ASP A 127 -3.76 -8.85 10.49
N ASN A 128 -3.63 -8.18 9.35
CA ASN A 128 -4.76 -7.79 8.48
C ASN A 128 -5.53 -8.99 7.90
N VAL A 129 -4.93 -10.19 7.89
CA VAL A 129 -5.55 -11.45 7.46
C VAL A 129 -6.03 -12.25 8.67
N TYR A 130 -5.13 -12.52 9.62
CA TYR A 130 -5.38 -13.44 10.73
C TYR A 130 -6.22 -12.83 11.87
N GLY A 131 -6.35 -11.50 11.92
CA GLY A 131 -6.91 -10.81 13.07
C GLY A 131 -6.16 -11.24 14.35
N SER A 132 -6.89 -11.49 15.43
CA SER A 132 -6.30 -12.03 16.67
C SER A 132 -6.28 -13.57 16.70
N GLY A 133 -6.35 -14.23 15.54
CA GLY A 133 -6.36 -15.70 15.41
C GLY A 133 -7.74 -16.33 15.66
N PRO A 134 -7.89 -17.65 15.45
CA PRO A 134 -9.19 -18.34 15.49
C PRO A 134 -9.86 -18.37 16.85
N GLY A 135 -9.10 -18.25 17.95
CA GLY A 135 -9.66 -18.18 19.30
C GLY A 135 -10.32 -16.83 19.63
N ALA A 136 -9.69 -15.71 19.24
CA ALA A 136 -10.18 -14.37 19.57
C ALA A 136 -10.98 -13.71 18.44
N SER A 137 -10.79 -14.13 17.19
CA SER A 137 -11.53 -13.68 16.01
C SER A 137 -12.22 -14.85 15.29
N PRO A 138 -13.01 -15.71 15.98
CA PRO A 138 -13.58 -16.93 15.39
C PRO A 138 -14.50 -16.68 14.19
N HIS A 139 -15.09 -15.49 14.10
CA HIS A 139 -15.97 -15.08 12.99
C HIS A 139 -15.25 -14.95 11.64
N LEU A 140 -13.92 -14.90 11.61
CA LEU A 140 -13.12 -14.91 10.37
C LEU A 140 -12.93 -16.33 9.80
N TYR A 141 -13.14 -17.36 10.62
CA TYR A 141 -12.80 -18.75 10.32
C TYR A 141 -14.04 -19.61 10.13
N ASP A 142 -13.96 -20.57 9.21
CA ASP A 142 -15.02 -21.54 8.97
C ASP A 142 -15.07 -22.55 10.13
N GLN A 143 -16.03 -22.34 11.03
CA GLN A 143 -16.27 -23.17 12.20
C GLN A 143 -16.89 -24.53 11.84
N ALA A 144 -17.48 -24.67 10.66
CA ALA A 144 -18.17 -25.88 10.24
C ALA A 144 -17.20 -26.82 9.50
N ALA A 145 -16.99 -26.58 8.19
CA ALA A 145 -16.16 -27.47 7.37
C ALA A 145 -14.66 -27.25 7.64
N GLY A 146 -14.29 -26.06 8.08
CA GLY A 146 -12.93 -25.68 8.40
C GLY A 146 -12.44 -26.05 9.80
N GLN A 147 -13.31 -26.54 10.69
CA GLN A 147 -13.00 -26.80 12.12
C GLN A 147 -12.28 -25.62 12.82
N GLY A 148 -12.53 -24.39 12.37
CA GLY A 148 -11.88 -23.18 12.89
C GLY A 148 -10.43 -22.98 12.46
N ILE A 149 -9.88 -23.82 11.58
CA ILE A 149 -8.48 -23.70 11.09
C ILE A 149 -8.37 -23.25 9.63
N LYS A 150 -9.50 -23.01 8.97
CA LYS A 150 -9.57 -22.39 7.63
C LYS A 150 -10.37 -21.10 7.72
N PHE A 151 -10.03 -20.13 6.89
CA PHE A 151 -10.81 -18.91 6.74
C PHE A 151 -12.15 -19.17 6.06
N LEU A 152 -13.16 -18.43 6.50
CA LEU A 152 -14.46 -18.37 5.85
C LEU A 152 -14.35 -17.57 4.54
N VAL A 153 -14.98 -18.07 3.48
CA VAL A 153 -15.11 -17.39 2.19
C VAL A 153 -16.51 -17.62 1.64
N GLU A 154 -17.02 -16.72 0.80
CA GLU A 154 -18.38 -16.82 0.27
C GLU A 154 -18.39 -16.61 -1.25
N GLU A 155 -19.39 -17.13 -1.97
CA GLU A 155 -19.57 -16.79 -3.37
C GLU A 155 -20.03 -15.34 -3.55
N CYS A 156 -19.54 -14.67 -4.61
CA CYS A 156 -19.91 -13.28 -4.91
C CYS A 156 -21.28 -13.16 -5.60
N GLY A 157 -21.94 -14.28 -5.90
CA GLY A 157 -23.17 -14.37 -6.71
C GLY A 157 -22.95 -14.93 -8.11
N THR A 158 -21.70 -15.20 -8.51
CA THR A 158 -21.35 -15.98 -9.70
C THR A 158 -20.75 -17.31 -9.27
N PRO A 159 -21.26 -18.47 -9.74
CA PRO A 159 -20.75 -19.77 -9.33
C PRO A 159 -19.23 -19.91 -9.50
N GLY A 160 -18.56 -20.36 -8.44
CA GLY A 160 -17.10 -20.53 -8.41
C GLY A 160 -16.29 -19.23 -8.26
N LYS A 161 -16.92 -18.06 -8.31
CA LYS A 161 -16.28 -16.77 -8.02
C LYS A 161 -16.61 -16.35 -6.59
N HIS A 162 -15.58 -15.95 -5.85
CA HIS A 162 -15.67 -15.75 -4.41
C HIS A 162 -15.45 -14.29 -4.03
N ASP A 163 -15.94 -13.93 -2.85
CA ASP A 163 -15.76 -12.67 -2.16
C ASP A 163 -15.38 -12.95 -0.70
N VAL A 164 -14.88 -11.93 -0.02
CA VAL A 164 -14.74 -11.99 1.44
C VAL A 164 -16.12 -12.13 2.09
N PRO A 165 -16.24 -12.80 3.25
CA PRO A 165 -17.51 -12.87 3.96
C PRO A 165 -17.99 -11.48 4.36
N ARG A 166 -19.30 -11.25 4.32
CA ARG A 166 -19.91 -9.95 4.63
C ARG A 166 -21.12 -10.13 5.54
N ASN A 167 -21.34 -9.18 6.45
CA ASN A 167 -22.56 -9.18 7.25
C ASN A 167 -23.79 -8.75 6.41
N SER A 168 -24.97 -8.74 7.03
CA SER A 168 -26.23 -8.36 6.38
C SER A 168 -26.25 -6.93 5.84
N GLN A 169 -25.34 -6.07 6.29
CA GLN A 169 -25.15 -4.68 5.84
C GLN A 169 -23.98 -4.54 4.84
N LYS A 170 -23.49 -5.65 4.28
CA LYS A 170 -22.38 -5.72 3.30
C LYS A 170 -21.01 -5.31 3.84
N VAL A 171 -20.86 -5.11 5.14
CA VAL A 171 -19.56 -4.85 5.77
C VAL A 171 -18.72 -6.14 5.73
N ALA A 172 -17.51 -6.05 5.19
CA ALA A 172 -16.57 -7.16 5.13
C ALA A 172 -16.15 -7.64 6.53
N LEU A 173 -16.14 -8.95 6.71
CA LEU A 173 -15.67 -9.63 7.92
C LEU A 173 -14.22 -10.06 7.69
N ILE A 174 -13.29 -9.13 7.90
CA ILE A 174 -11.86 -9.28 7.60
C ILE A 174 -11.02 -8.67 8.73
N GLY A 175 -9.75 -9.08 8.83
CA GLY A 175 -8.84 -8.65 9.92
C GLY A 175 -8.54 -7.14 9.91
N ASP A 176 -8.54 -6.50 8.74
CA ASP A 176 -8.41 -5.05 8.60
C ASP A 176 -9.48 -4.49 7.65
N PRO A 177 -10.37 -3.59 8.11
CA PRO A 177 -11.44 -3.07 7.28
C PRO A 177 -10.95 -2.25 6.07
N ARG A 178 -9.71 -1.72 6.10
CA ARG A 178 -9.16 -0.98 4.95
C ARG A 178 -8.85 -1.90 3.76
N ASN A 179 -8.74 -3.21 3.98
CA ASN A 179 -8.63 -4.17 2.89
C ASN A 179 -9.94 -4.31 2.08
N ASP A 180 -11.02 -3.60 2.44
CA ASP A 180 -12.25 -3.47 1.64
C ASP A 180 -12.47 -2.03 1.11
N GLU A 181 -11.40 -1.25 0.93
CA GLU A 181 -11.48 0.11 0.36
C GLU A 181 -11.81 0.10 -1.14
N ASN A 182 -11.24 -0.86 -1.87
CA ASN A 182 -11.48 -1.08 -3.29
C ASN A 182 -11.55 -2.59 -3.60
N LEU A 183 -12.21 -2.94 -4.71
CA LEU A 183 -12.43 -4.32 -5.12
C LEU A 183 -11.10 -5.11 -5.27
N ILE A 184 -10.03 -4.47 -5.74
CA ILE A 184 -8.76 -5.16 -6.00
C ILE A 184 -8.13 -5.59 -4.68
N VAL A 185 -8.05 -4.70 -3.68
CA VAL A 185 -7.49 -5.05 -2.36
C VAL A 185 -8.38 -6.05 -1.62
N SER A 186 -9.70 -5.93 -1.75
CA SER A 186 -10.66 -6.89 -1.17
C SER A 186 -10.46 -8.30 -1.75
N GLN A 187 -10.14 -8.39 -3.04
CA GLN A 187 -9.85 -9.65 -3.69
C GLN A 187 -8.41 -10.14 -3.41
N LEU A 188 -7.43 -9.26 -3.14
CA LEU A 188 -6.13 -9.65 -2.58
C LEU A 188 -6.31 -10.26 -1.18
N GLN A 189 -7.12 -9.65 -0.32
CA GLN A 189 -7.48 -10.23 0.97
C GLN A 189 -8.05 -11.64 0.79
N LEU A 190 -9.04 -11.82 -0.08
CA LEU A 190 -9.59 -13.14 -0.43
C LEU A 190 -8.51 -14.12 -0.92
N ALA A 191 -7.56 -13.65 -1.74
CA ALA A 191 -6.46 -14.49 -2.22
C ALA A 191 -5.60 -15.01 -1.06
N PHE A 192 -5.28 -14.18 -0.06
CA PHE A 192 -4.56 -14.62 1.14
C PHE A 192 -5.39 -15.57 2.02
N LEU A 193 -6.71 -15.35 2.16
CA LEU A 193 -7.60 -16.28 2.86
C LEU A 193 -7.59 -17.67 2.20
N LYS A 194 -7.73 -17.69 0.86
CA LYS A 194 -7.70 -18.93 0.09
C LYS A 194 -6.30 -19.56 0.04
N PHE A 195 -5.25 -18.77 0.05
CA PHE A 195 -3.87 -19.25 0.14
C PHE A 195 -3.65 -20.00 1.45
N HIS A 196 -4.04 -19.42 2.58
CA HIS A 196 -3.98 -20.12 3.87
C HIS A 196 -4.80 -21.42 3.85
N ASN A 197 -6.02 -21.39 3.32
CA ASN A 197 -6.86 -22.59 3.23
C ASN A 197 -6.20 -23.71 2.41
N ALA A 198 -5.54 -23.36 1.30
CA ALA A 198 -4.78 -24.30 0.48
C ALA A 198 -3.52 -24.80 1.21
N VAL A 199 -2.83 -23.95 1.96
CA VAL A 199 -1.67 -24.35 2.77
C VAL A 199 -2.06 -25.28 3.91
N VAL A 200 -3.22 -25.08 4.56
CA VAL A 200 -3.77 -26.04 5.55
C VAL A 200 -3.95 -27.42 4.93
N ASP A 201 -4.48 -27.49 3.70
CA ASP A 201 -4.61 -28.76 2.98
C ASP A 201 -3.24 -29.35 2.62
N HIS A 202 -2.29 -28.51 2.23
CA HIS A 202 -0.91 -28.92 1.97
C HIS A 202 -0.24 -29.51 3.20
N VAL A 203 -0.35 -28.86 4.37
CA VAL A 203 0.21 -29.34 5.64
C VAL A 203 -0.36 -30.71 6.00
N LYS A 204 -1.69 -30.87 5.91
CA LYS A 204 -2.34 -32.18 6.12
C LYS A 204 -1.85 -33.24 5.12
N ALA A 205 -1.72 -32.87 3.85
CA ALA A 205 -1.42 -33.81 2.78
C ALA A 205 0.06 -34.17 2.67
N LYS A 206 0.99 -33.26 2.99
CA LYS A 206 2.43 -33.41 2.76
C LYS A 206 3.25 -33.50 4.05
N ILE A 207 2.96 -32.66 5.04
CA ILE A 207 3.64 -32.68 6.36
C ILE A 207 3.02 -33.74 7.28
N LYS A 208 1.75 -34.12 7.03
CA LYS A 208 1.01 -35.16 7.76
C LYS A 208 0.72 -34.84 9.23
N LEU A 209 0.66 -33.55 9.59
CA LEU A 209 0.14 -33.14 10.90
C LEU A 209 -1.35 -33.45 11.01
N THR A 210 -1.79 -33.83 12.21
CA THR A 210 -3.18 -34.23 12.49
C THR A 210 -3.87 -33.36 13.54
N ASP A 211 -3.13 -32.74 14.45
CA ASP A 211 -3.69 -31.83 15.45
C ASP A 211 -4.08 -30.48 14.79
N PRO A 212 -5.34 -30.01 14.93
CA PRO A 212 -5.78 -28.76 14.30
C PRO A 212 -4.95 -27.54 14.69
N GLY A 213 -4.55 -27.41 15.95
CA GLY A 213 -3.73 -26.29 16.42
C GLY A 213 -2.34 -26.28 15.78
N GLN A 214 -1.70 -27.46 15.71
CA GLN A 214 -0.41 -27.63 15.04
C GLN A 214 -0.51 -27.39 13.53
N ILE A 215 -1.57 -27.87 12.88
CA ILE A 215 -1.81 -27.63 11.45
C ILE A 215 -1.96 -26.13 11.17
N PHE A 216 -2.75 -25.43 11.99
CA PHE A 216 -2.95 -23.99 11.84
C PHE A 216 -1.65 -23.22 12.03
N ALA A 217 -0.91 -23.51 13.10
CA ALA A 217 0.36 -22.83 13.40
C ALA A 217 1.39 -23.04 12.28
N GLU A 218 1.52 -24.26 11.76
CA GLU A 218 2.44 -24.56 10.67
C GLU A 218 1.99 -23.92 9.34
N ALA A 219 0.69 -23.94 9.04
CA ALA A 219 0.16 -23.27 7.86
C ALA A 219 0.36 -21.75 7.93
N GLN A 220 0.12 -21.14 9.09
CA GLN A 220 0.38 -19.72 9.32
C GLN A 220 1.85 -19.38 9.14
N ARG A 221 2.77 -20.19 9.68
CA ARG A 221 4.23 -20.02 9.50
C ARG A 221 4.62 -20.06 8.02
N ILE A 222 4.19 -21.10 7.29
CA ILE A 222 4.46 -21.24 5.85
C ILE A 222 3.93 -20.05 5.05
N VAL A 223 2.68 -19.64 5.30
CA VAL A 223 2.06 -18.50 4.62
C VAL A 223 2.86 -17.21 4.88
N ARG A 224 3.19 -16.92 6.14
CA ARG A 224 3.95 -15.73 6.52
C ARG A 224 5.32 -15.71 5.86
N TRP A 225 6.06 -16.82 5.88
CA TRP A 225 7.41 -16.84 5.31
C TRP A 225 7.40 -16.71 3.78
N HIS A 226 6.45 -17.33 3.07
CA HIS A 226 6.30 -17.13 1.62
C HIS A 226 5.87 -15.69 1.28
N TYR A 227 4.99 -15.09 2.08
CA TYR A 227 4.62 -13.69 1.95
C TYR A 227 5.81 -12.74 2.15
N GLN A 228 6.57 -12.93 3.23
CA GLN A 228 7.76 -12.14 3.53
C GLN A 228 8.84 -12.33 2.45
N TRP A 229 8.97 -13.53 1.88
CA TRP A 229 9.83 -13.78 0.72
C TRP A 229 9.41 -12.97 -0.50
N ILE A 230 8.13 -12.99 -0.88
CA ILE A 230 7.60 -12.17 -1.98
C ILE A 230 7.89 -10.68 -1.70
N VAL A 231 7.73 -10.23 -0.47
CA VAL A 231 8.03 -8.84 -0.07
C VAL A 231 9.50 -8.49 -0.35
N VAL A 232 10.45 -9.31 0.10
CA VAL A 232 11.88 -9.01 -0.03
C VAL A 232 12.40 -9.23 -1.46
N HIS A 233 12.10 -10.39 -2.04
CA HIS A 233 12.74 -10.85 -3.27
C HIS A 233 12.01 -10.41 -4.54
N GLU A 234 10.73 -10.05 -4.45
CA GLU A 234 9.96 -9.56 -5.59
C GLU A 234 9.57 -8.08 -5.43
N PHE A 235 8.76 -7.75 -4.41
CA PHE A 235 8.22 -6.41 -4.25
C PHE A 235 9.32 -5.37 -4.03
N LEU A 236 10.18 -5.54 -3.03
CA LEU A 236 11.22 -4.58 -2.73
C LEU A 236 12.24 -4.45 -3.87
N LYS A 237 12.67 -5.57 -4.48
CA LYS A 237 13.63 -5.52 -5.60
C LYS A 237 13.07 -4.77 -6.79
N LYS A 238 11.81 -5.01 -7.17
CA LYS A 238 11.19 -4.32 -8.31
C LYS A 238 10.81 -2.87 -7.97
N THR A 239 10.37 -2.58 -6.75
CA THR A 239 9.95 -1.23 -6.34
C THR A 239 11.12 -0.32 -5.98
N CYS A 240 12.08 -0.78 -5.17
CA CYS A 240 13.19 0.05 -4.70
C CYS A 240 14.43 -0.03 -5.59
N GLY A 241 14.50 -1.03 -6.48
CA GLY A 241 15.68 -1.40 -7.24
C GLY A 241 16.49 -2.49 -6.53
N ALA A 242 16.87 -3.55 -7.24
CA ALA A 242 17.57 -4.69 -6.66
C ALA A 242 18.87 -4.29 -5.94
N ALA A 243 19.63 -3.35 -6.50
CA ALA A 243 20.91 -2.92 -5.95
C ALA A 243 20.83 -2.39 -4.51
N VAL A 244 19.79 -1.61 -4.16
CA VAL A 244 19.67 -1.10 -2.78
C VAL A 244 19.22 -2.18 -1.81
N VAL A 245 18.36 -3.10 -2.25
CA VAL A 245 17.89 -4.23 -1.43
C VAL A 245 19.05 -5.18 -1.16
N ASP A 246 19.80 -5.54 -2.20
CA ASP A 246 20.95 -6.43 -2.09
C ASP A 246 22.08 -5.81 -1.23
N ASP A 247 22.32 -4.49 -1.33
CA ASP A 247 23.24 -3.78 -0.42
C ASP A 247 22.80 -3.87 1.04
N ILE A 248 21.52 -3.69 1.35
CA ILE A 248 21.04 -3.75 2.74
C ILE A 248 21.09 -5.18 3.27
N LEU A 249 20.73 -6.18 2.47
CA LEU A 249 20.83 -7.60 2.86
C LEU A 249 22.29 -7.99 3.13
N ALA A 250 23.24 -7.53 2.32
CA ALA A 250 24.65 -7.88 2.46
C ALA A 250 25.39 -7.05 3.54
N ASN A 251 25.10 -5.76 3.65
CA ASN A 251 25.87 -4.80 4.44
C ASN A 251 25.07 -4.20 5.62
N GLY A 252 23.81 -4.55 5.77
CA GLY A 252 22.91 -4.06 6.81
C GLY A 252 22.34 -2.66 6.55
N ARG A 253 21.39 -2.29 7.41
CA ARG A 253 20.75 -0.96 7.43
C ARG A 253 21.72 0.12 7.91
N LYS A 254 21.66 1.31 7.32
CA LYS A 254 22.51 2.47 7.67
C LYS A 254 21.76 3.57 8.42
N HIS A 255 20.49 3.81 8.10
CA HIS A 255 19.72 4.97 8.57
C HIS A 255 18.56 4.60 9.48
N TYR A 256 17.78 3.57 9.15
CA TYR A 256 16.70 3.08 9.99
C TYR A 256 17.29 2.24 11.12
N LYS A 257 17.33 2.83 12.32
CA LYS A 257 17.86 2.19 13.53
C LYS A 257 16.82 2.27 14.63
N TRP A 258 16.66 1.17 15.36
CA TRP A 258 15.83 1.07 16.55
C TRP A 258 16.65 0.41 17.66
N HIS A 259 16.26 0.60 18.93
CA HIS A 259 16.96 0.02 20.08
C HIS A 259 16.25 -1.20 20.66
N ASN A 260 14.97 -1.03 21.00
CA ASN A 260 14.16 -2.09 21.61
C ASN A 260 13.32 -2.81 20.56
N GLU A 261 12.46 -2.07 19.86
CA GLU A 261 11.52 -2.62 18.90
C GLU A 261 11.47 -1.76 17.62
N PRO A 262 11.15 -2.37 16.46
CA PRO A 262 10.87 -1.63 15.24
C PRO A 262 9.66 -0.68 15.40
N TYR A 263 9.65 0.36 14.59
CA TYR A 263 8.61 1.40 14.56
C TYR A 263 8.29 1.80 13.12
N ILE A 264 7.23 2.58 12.91
CA ILE A 264 6.92 3.13 11.57
C ILE A 264 7.41 4.59 11.50
N PRO A 265 8.45 4.91 10.71
CA PRO A 265 8.89 6.30 10.57
C PRO A 265 7.87 7.16 9.81
N VAL A 266 7.71 8.42 10.20
CA VAL A 266 6.87 9.38 9.45
C VAL A 266 7.45 9.67 8.07
N GLU A 267 8.77 9.65 7.89
CA GLU A 267 9.42 9.79 6.58
C GLU A 267 9.04 8.64 5.64
N PHE A 268 8.77 7.46 6.19
CA PHE A 268 8.25 6.32 5.46
C PHE A 268 6.74 6.48 5.20
N SER A 269 5.91 6.58 6.24
CA SER A 269 4.44 6.47 6.14
C SER A 269 3.74 7.70 5.55
N VAL A 270 4.34 8.88 5.66
CA VAL A 270 3.78 10.15 5.18
C VAL A 270 4.42 10.58 3.85
N ALA A 271 5.62 10.08 3.53
CA ALA A 271 6.32 10.46 2.30
C ALA A 271 6.74 9.26 1.44
N ALA A 272 7.78 8.52 1.80
CA ALA A 272 8.40 7.54 0.90
C ALA A 272 7.39 6.48 0.43
N TYR A 273 6.64 5.85 1.34
CA TYR A 273 5.67 4.79 1.04
C TYR A 273 4.34 5.30 0.43
N ARG A 274 4.22 6.62 0.21
CA ARG A 274 3.11 7.21 -0.56
C ARG A 274 3.40 7.26 -2.07
N PHE A 275 4.51 6.66 -2.53
CA PHE A 275 4.83 6.55 -3.96
C PHE A 275 3.75 5.81 -4.75
N GLY A 276 3.08 4.83 -4.13
CA GLY A 276 2.05 4.01 -4.78
C GLY A 276 0.88 4.82 -5.36
N HIS A 277 0.62 6.02 -4.83
CA HIS A 277 -0.41 6.92 -5.37
C HIS A 277 -0.11 7.37 -6.81
N SER A 278 1.17 7.48 -7.19
CA SER A 278 1.59 7.82 -8.57
C SER A 278 1.37 6.65 -9.54
N GLN A 279 1.39 5.42 -9.03
CA GLN A 279 1.24 4.21 -9.85
C GLN A 279 -0.23 3.86 -10.20
N VAL A 280 -1.20 4.53 -9.58
CA VAL A 280 -2.62 4.24 -9.79
C VAL A 280 -3.07 4.67 -11.19
N ARG A 281 -3.80 3.79 -11.87
CA ARG A 281 -4.50 4.08 -13.14
C ARG A 281 -5.90 4.65 -12.89
N PRO A 282 -6.50 5.39 -13.84
CA PRO A 282 -7.87 5.88 -13.71
C PRO A 282 -8.91 4.74 -13.70
N SER A 283 -8.64 3.66 -14.42
CA SER A 283 -9.55 2.52 -14.60
C SER A 283 -8.79 1.21 -14.76
N TYR A 284 -9.50 0.11 -14.50
CA TYR A 284 -8.98 -1.25 -14.61
C TYR A 284 -10.02 -2.18 -15.27
N ARG A 285 -9.53 -3.27 -15.85
CA ARG A 285 -10.34 -4.45 -16.17
C ARG A 285 -10.35 -5.35 -14.95
N ALA A 286 -11.45 -5.41 -14.23
CA ALA A 286 -11.57 -6.27 -13.05
C ALA A 286 -11.52 -7.74 -13.46
N ASN A 287 -12.29 -8.12 -14.47
CA ASN A 287 -12.43 -9.50 -14.93
C ASN A 287 -12.85 -9.57 -16.41
N PHE A 288 -12.85 -10.78 -16.96
CA PHE A 288 -13.14 -11.05 -18.38
C PHE A 288 -14.62 -11.38 -18.65
N THR A 289 -15.39 -11.74 -17.62
CA THR A 289 -16.74 -12.32 -17.80
C THR A 289 -17.81 -11.85 -16.81
N GLY A 290 -17.53 -10.84 -15.99
CA GLY A 290 -18.41 -10.45 -14.88
C GLY A 290 -19.72 -9.80 -15.30
N ASN A 291 -19.78 -9.15 -16.46
CA ASN A 291 -20.98 -8.48 -16.95
C ASN A 291 -21.92 -9.45 -17.71
N PRO A 292 -23.22 -9.11 -17.84
CA PRO A 292 -24.19 -9.90 -18.62
C PRO A 292 -23.69 -10.28 -20.01
N GLY A 293 -23.94 -11.51 -20.43
CA GLY A 293 -23.44 -12.05 -21.70
C GLY A 293 -21.95 -12.40 -21.67
N ASN A 294 -21.40 -12.72 -20.49
CA ASN A 294 -19.98 -13.05 -20.25
C ASN A 294 -19.03 -11.96 -20.76
N GLN A 295 -19.42 -10.70 -20.60
CA GLN A 295 -18.61 -9.56 -21.03
C GLN A 295 -17.62 -9.13 -19.93
N PRO A 296 -16.45 -8.57 -20.29
CA PRO A 296 -15.51 -8.06 -19.30
C PRO A 296 -16.09 -6.93 -18.45
N PHE A 297 -15.70 -6.87 -17.18
CA PHE A 297 -16.00 -5.74 -16.31
C PHE A 297 -14.84 -4.73 -16.30
N PHE A 298 -15.05 -3.61 -16.98
CA PHE A 298 -14.18 -2.44 -16.94
C PHE A 298 -14.83 -1.34 -16.11
N ALA A 299 -14.07 -0.75 -15.20
CA ALA A 299 -14.59 0.29 -14.32
C ALA A 299 -13.50 1.28 -13.92
N MET A 300 -13.91 2.50 -13.56
CA MET A 300 -13.03 3.48 -12.93
C MET A 300 -12.60 2.98 -11.56
N ILE A 301 -11.41 3.36 -11.09
CA ILE A 301 -10.99 3.02 -9.71
C ILE A 301 -11.97 3.62 -8.69
N PHE A 302 -12.32 4.89 -8.90
CA PHE A 302 -13.32 5.61 -8.12
C PHE A 302 -14.13 6.52 -9.05
N THR A 303 -15.43 6.62 -8.81
CA THR A 303 -16.28 7.68 -9.35
C THR A 303 -16.79 8.58 -8.22
N PRO A 304 -16.85 9.91 -8.38
CA PRO A 304 -17.33 10.80 -7.32
C PRO A 304 -18.79 10.56 -6.92
N THR A 305 -19.59 10.00 -7.83
CA THR A 305 -21.01 9.73 -7.63
C THR A 305 -21.35 8.42 -8.35
N PRO A 306 -21.21 7.27 -7.67
CA PRO A 306 -21.57 5.98 -8.23
C PRO A 306 -23.06 5.94 -8.61
N SER A 307 -23.38 5.27 -9.72
CA SER A 307 -24.76 5.21 -10.23
C SER A 307 -25.69 4.28 -9.46
N ASN A 308 -25.15 3.24 -8.80
CA ASN A 308 -25.89 2.27 -8.00
C ASN A 308 -25.19 2.04 -6.65
N PRO A 309 -25.87 2.23 -5.50
CA PRO A 309 -25.27 2.03 -4.18
C PRO A 309 -25.04 0.56 -3.80
N ASP A 310 -25.69 -0.41 -4.45
CA ASP A 310 -25.52 -1.83 -4.15
C ASP A 310 -24.47 -2.52 -5.05
N ASP A 311 -24.36 -2.06 -6.30
CA ASP A 311 -23.35 -2.49 -7.27
C ASP A 311 -22.83 -1.30 -8.08
N PRO A 312 -21.93 -0.48 -7.50
CA PRO A 312 -21.31 0.65 -8.17
C PRO A 312 -20.73 0.29 -9.54
N ASP A 313 -20.80 1.24 -10.47
CA ASP A 313 -20.12 1.20 -11.77
C ASP A 313 -18.62 1.51 -11.70
N ASP A 314 -18.10 1.64 -10.48
CA ASP A 314 -16.69 1.77 -10.16
C ASP A 314 -16.16 0.57 -9.33
N LEU A 315 -14.89 0.62 -8.97
CA LEU A 315 -14.20 -0.41 -8.21
C LEU A 315 -14.15 -0.12 -6.70
N SER A 316 -15.05 0.72 -6.18
CA SER A 316 -15.18 0.96 -4.74
C SER A 316 -15.46 -0.35 -3.98
N GLY A 317 -14.86 -0.52 -2.80
CA GLY A 317 -15.15 -1.68 -1.94
C GLY A 317 -16.43 -1.49 -1.14
N GLY A 318 -16.75 -2.39 -0.21
CA GLY A 318 -18.01 -2.33 0.56
C GLY A 318 -19.24 -2.91 -0.14
N HIS A 319 -19.07 -3.57 -1.29
CA HIS A 319 -20.16 -4.08 -2.12
C HIS A 319 -19.94 -5.52 -2.54
N ARG A 320 -21.04 -6.27 -2.69
CA ARG A 320 -21.05 -7.61 -3.29
C ARG A 320 -22.07 -7.68 -4.41
N ALA A 321 -21.63 -8.08 -5.59
CA ALA A 321 -22.49 -8.39 -6.73
C ALA A 321 -21.81 -9.44 -7.63
N PRO A 322 -22.57 -10.16 -8.50
CA PRO A 322 -22.03 -11.24 -9.33
C PRO A 322 -20.79 -10.84 -10.14
N ARG A 323 -20.73 -9.60 -10.64
CA ARG A 323 -19.60 -9.11 -11.44
C ARG A 323 -18.37 -8.68 -10.64
N ARG A 324 -18.45 -8.60 -9.31
CA ARG A 324 -17.40 -8.03 -8.43
C ARG A 324 -16.41 -9.10 -7.97
N PHE A 325 -15.61 -9.58 -8.91
CA PHE A 325 -14.46 -10.44 -8.67
C PHE A 325 -13.28 -10.01 -9.57
N ILE A 326 -12.07 -10.47 -9.25
CA ILE A 326 -10.87 -10.16 -10.04
C ILE A 326 -10.39 -11.39 -10.81
N ASP A 327 -10.08 -11.20 -12.09
CA ASP A 327 -9.22 -12.13 -12.85
C ASP A 327 -7.78 -11.57 -12.83
N TRP A 328 -6.93 -12.21 -12.03
CA TRP A 328 -5.56 -11.77 -11.75
C TRP A 328 -4.62 -11.61 -12.95
N PRO A 329 -4.82 -12.25 -14.12
CA PRO A 329 -3.97 -11.98 -15.27
C PRO A 329 -4.04 -10.55 -15.81
N THR A 330 -5.00 -9.72 -15.37
CA THR A 330 -4.90 -8.26 -15.63
C THR A 330 -3.82 -7.59 -14.78
N PHE A 331 -3.56 -8.08 -13.58
CA PHE A 331 -2.76 -7.41 -12.55
C PHE A 331 -1.36 -7.99 -12.38
N PHE A 332 -1.16 -9.27 -12.67
CA PHE A 332 0.16 -9.91 -12.67
C PHE A 332 0.39 -10.65 -13.97
N ASP A 333 1.66 -10.82 -14.34
CA ASP A 333 2.04 -11.43 -15.61
C ASP A 333 2.11 -12.96 -15.49
N PHE A 334 1.16 -13.64 -16.13
CA PHE A 334 1.12 -15.09 -16.25
C PHE A 334 1.61 -15.58 -17.63
N GLY A 335 2.18 -14.69 -18.46
CA GLY A 335 2.62 -15.00 -19.82
C GLY A 335 1.49 -15.12 -20.84
N ASP A 336 0.29 -14.64 -20.51
CA ASP A 336 -0.92 -14.78 -21.32
C ASP A 336 -1.30 -13.51 -22.11
N GLY A 337 -0.51 -12.44 -22.00
CA GLY A 337 -0.71 -11.16 -22.67
C GLY A 337 -1.84 -10.29 -22.08
N ASN A 338 -2.47 -10.70 -20.98
CA ASN A 338 -3.55 -9.94 -20.34
C ASN A 338 -3.08 -8.86 -19.38
N VAL A 339 -1.82 -8.94 -18.93
CA VAL A 339 -1.26 -8.05 -17.90
C VAL A 339 -1.30 -6.60 -18.34
N ARG A 340 -1.54 -5.72 -17.38
CA ARG A 340 -1.49 -4.28 -17.56
C ARG A 340 -0.45 -3.68 -16.62
N PRO A 341 0.38 -2.75 -17.11
CA PRO A 341 1.33 -2.05 -16.26
C PRO A 341 0.62 -1.09 -15.31
N ASN A 342 1.28 -0.75 -14.20
CA ASN A 342 0.88 0.40 -13.42
C ASN A 342 1.39 1.71 -14.08
N LYS A 343 1.15 2.86 -13.46
CA LYS A 343 1.72 4.15 -13.91
C LYS A 343 3.15 4.31 -13.39
N ALA A 344 3.94 5.11 -14.09
CA ALA A 344 5.32 5.42 -13.67
C ALA A 344 5.34 6.08 -12.28
N ILE A 345 6.46 5.96 -11.56
CA ILE A 345 6.67 6.64 -10.29
C ILE A 345 7.22 8.04 -10.57
N ASP A 346 6.34 9.02 -10.63
CA ASP A 346 6.68 10.42 -10.92
C ASP A 346 5.76 11.40 -10.17
N THR A 347 5.91 12.70 -10.42
CA THR A 347 5.11 13.73 -9.74
C THR A 347 3.69 13.88 -10.30
N THR A 348 3.32 13.09 -11.31
CA THR A 348 2.02 13.11 -11.96
C THR A 348 1.15 11.98 -11.44
N LEU A 349 -0.08 12.31 -11.02
CA LEU A 349 -1.05 11.36 -10.50
C LEU A 349 -2.26 11.30 -11.42
N SER A 350 -2.90 10.14 -11.47
CA SER A 350 -4.16 9.99 -12.19
C SER A 350 -5.23 10.97 -11.72
N THR A 351 -5.94 11.58 -12.67
CA THR A 351 -6.98 12.60 -12.40
C THR A 351 -8.10 12.06 -11.51
N ALA A 352 -8.35 10.75 -11.55
CA ALA A 352 -9.31 10.08 -10.67
C ALA A 352 -9.03 10.28 -9.16
N LEU A 353 -7.79 10.62 -8.78
CA LEU A 353 -7.37 10.82 -7.38
C LEU A 353 -7.52 12.28 -6.89
N PHE A 354 -7.93 13.21 -7.76
CA PHE A 354 -8.09 14.63 -7.40
C PHE A 354 -9.49 14.96 -6.87
N LYS A 355 -10.45 14.06 -7.03
CA LYS A 355 -11.82 14.20 -6.52
C LYS A 355 -12.31 12.87 -5.95
N LEU A 356 -11.75 12.48 -4.81
CA LEU A 356 -12.13 11.23 -4.13
C LEU A 356 -13.59 11.26 -3.68
N PRO A 357 -14.29 10.10 -3.72
CA PRO A 357 -15.67 9.99 -3.28
C PRO A 357 -15.81 10.13 -1.76
N GLY A 358 -17.04 10.38 -1.30
CA GLY A 358 -17.37 10.52 0.13
C GLY A 358 -17.06 9.29 0.99
N SER A 359 -17.03 8.10 0.38
CA SER A 359 -16.61 6.84 1.00
C SER A 359 -15.13 6.84 1.39
N VAL A 360 -14.29 7.60 0.68
CA VAL A 360 -12.85 7.72 0.94
C VAL A 360 -12.53 8.99 1.74
N VAL A 361 -13.20 10.11 1.39
CA VAL A 361 -13.06 11.39 2.09
C VAL A 361 -14.44 11.86 2.55
N SER A 362 -14.77 11.56 3.80
CA SER A 362 -15.98 12.07 4.42
C SER A 362 -15.89 13.59 4.62
N ASN A 363 -17.00 14.30 4.36
CA ASN A 363 -17.15 15.74 4.58
C ASN A 363 -15.98 16.60 4.00
N PRO A 364 -15.75 16.57 2.68
CA PRO A 364 -14.63 17.27 2.07
C PRO A 364 -14.75 18.79 2.25
N ASN A 365 -13.62 19.44 2.56
CA ASN A 365 -13.48 20.88 2.65
C ASN A 365 -12.23 21.31 1.87
N ALA A 366 -12.37 22.26 0.94
CA ALA A 366 -11.29 22.65 0.05
C ALA A 366 -10.00 23.14 0.75
N LYS A 367 -10.10 23.66 1.98
CA LYS A 367 -8.95 24.19 2.74
C LYS A 367 -8.42 23.23 3.79
N THR A 368 -9.31 22.56 4.53
CA THR A 368 -8.93 21.77 5.72
C THR A 368 -8.97 20.27 5.49
N ASN A 369 -9.81 19.79 4.57
CA ASN A 369 -10.01 18.37 4.30
C ASN A 369 -10.26 18.14 2.79
N PRO A 370 -9.29 18.48 1.91
CA PRO A 370 -9.51 18.46 0.48
C PRO A 370 -9.79 17.04 -0.02
N SER A 371 -10.58 16.93 -1.09
CA SER A 371 -10.85 15.67 -1.78
C SER A 371 -9.69 15.23 -2.70
N SER A 372 -8.75 16.13 -3.01
CA SER A 372 -7.55 15.80 -3.76
C SER A 372 -6.54 15.07 -2.89
N LEU A 373 -6.18 13.85 -3.29
CA LEU A 373 -5.15 13.05 -2.62
C LEU A 373 -3.80 13.78 -2.55
N ALA A 374 -3.44 14.51 -3.61
CA ALA A 374 -2.19 15.27 -3.66
C ALA A 374 -2.16 16.38 -2.59
N GLN A 375 -3.24 17.16 -2.47
CA GLN A 375 -3.33 18.21 -1.45
C GLN A 375 -3.24 17.62 -0.04
N ARG A 376 -3.94 16.51 0.23
CA ARG A 376 -3.92 15.82 1.53
C ARG A 376 -2.51 15.38 1.90
N ASN A 377 -1.81 14.74 0.98
CA ASN A 377 -0.44 14.27 1.22
C ASN A 377 0.55 15.42 1.43
N LEU A 378 0.46 16.49 0.62
CA LEU A 378 1.33 17.66 0.78
C LEU A 378 1.07 18.35 2.13
N LEU A 379 -0.18 18.57 2.52
CA LEU A 379 -0.51 19.18 3.81
C LEU A 379 -0.03 18.35 5.01
N ARG A 380 -0.02 17.01 4.91
CA ARG A 380 0.54 16.15 5.96
C ARG A 380 2.03 16.42 6.22
N HIS A 381 2.78 16.93 5.25
CA HIS A 381 4.19 17.28 5.48
C HIS A 381 4.34 18.41 6.51
N LEU A 382 3.39 19.35 6.55
CA LEU A 382 3.35 20.39 7.58
C LEU A 382 2.91 19.80 8.92
N THR A 383 1.81 19.04 8.94
CA THR A 383 1.29 18.39 10.16
C THR A 383 2.35 17.57 10.87
N PHE A 384 3.14 16.80 10.11
CA PHE A 384 4.19 15.93 10.64
C PHE A 384 5.58 16.59 10.65
N SER A 385 5.69 17.88 10.31
CA SER A 385 6.96 18.61 10.31
C SER A 385 8.09 17.85 9.59
N LEU A 386 7.80 17.30 8.41
CA LEU A 386 8.75 16.48 7.65
C LEU A 386 9.92 17.35 7.15
N PRO A 387 11.17 16.84 7.16
CA PRO A 387 12.29 17.53 6.51
C PRO A 387 12.10 17.60 4.99
N SER A 388 12.82 18.50 4.32
CA SER A 388 12.84 18.53 2.85
C SER A 388 13.61 17.35 2.27
N GLY A 389 13.27 16.94 1.05
CA GLY A 389 14.00 15.87 0.38
C GLY A 389 15.49 16.15 0.22
N GLN A 390 15.88 17.39 -0.09
CA GLN A 390 17.28 17.80 -0.15
C GLN A 390 18.01 17.62 1.18
N ARG A 391 17.35 17.86 2.32
CA ARG A 391 17.96 17.68 3.65
C ARG A 391 18.12 16.21 3.98
N VAL A 392 17.13 15.39 3.64
CA VAL A 392 17.21 13.93 3.83
C VAL A 392 18.31 13.33 2.95
N ALA A 393 18.38 13.69 1.66
CA ALA A 393 19.44 13.27 0.75
C ALA A 393 20.84 13.59 1.30
N LYS A 394 21.05 14.83 1.77
CA LYS A 394 22.32 15.24 2.41
C LYS A 394 22.62 14.46 3.68
N ALA A 395 21.62 14.20 4.52
CA ALA A 395 21.80 13.43 5.75
C ALA A 395 22.11 11.96 5.50
N MET A 396 21.70 11.42 4.34
CA MET A 396 22.02 10.08 3.89
C MET A 396 23.34 9.98 3.11
N ASP A 397 23.99 11.12 2.80
CA ASP A 397 25.11 11.20 1.86
C ASP A 397 24.77 10.61 0.47
N LEU A 398 23.57 10.93 -0.02
CA LEU A 398 23.04 10.51 -1.31
C LEU A 398 22.95 11.68 -2.29
N PRO A 399 22.86 11.41 -3.61
CA PRO A 399 22.69 12.46 -4.62
C PRO A 399 21.52 13.39 -4.31
N VAL A 400 21.76 14.70 -4.42
CA VAL A 400 20.76 15.74 -4.18
C VAL A 400 20.27 16.26 -5.52
N LEU A 401 18.95 16.25 -5.76
CA LEU A 401 18.37 16.85 -6.96
C LEU A 401 18.73 18.33 -7.06
N SER A 402 19.03 18.78 -8.27
CA SER A 402 19.36 20.18 -8.54
C SER A 402 18.10 21.05 -8.49
N LYS A 403 18.28 22.38 -8.38
CA LYS A 403 17.17 23.33 -8.56
C LYS A 403 16.53 23.22 -9.96
N GLY A 404 17.28 22.78 -10.97
CA GLY A 404 16.78 22.59 -12.33
C GLY A 404 15.76 21.45 -12.40
N ASP A 405 16.01 20.36 -11.69
CA ASP A 405 15.11 19.19 -11.63
C ASP A 405 13.76 19.52 -10.95
N LEU A 406 13.74 20.59 -10.16
CA LEU A 406 12.63 21.05 -9.32
C LEU A 406 12.13 22.44 -9.75
N ALA A 407 12.40 22.87 -10.98
CA ALA A 407 12.12 24.21 -11.45
C ALA A 407 10.62 24.56 -11.46
N ASP A 408 9.74 23.56 -11.55
CA ASP A 408 8.29 23.71 -11.44
C ASP A 408 7.80 24.08 -10.03
N LEU A 409 8.65 23.90 -9.01
CA LEU A 409 8.41 24.35 -7.64
C LEU A 409 8.93 25.76 -7.34
N LYS A 410 9.71 26.36 -8.24
CA LYS A 410 10.27 27.71 -8.09
C LYS A 410 9.20 28.79 -7.89
N PRO A 411 8.05 28.79 -8.60
CA PRO A 411 6.98 29.78 -8.38
C PRO A 411 6.43 29.77 -6.95
N TYR A 412 6.63 28.67 -6.22
CA TYR A 412 6.16 28.47 -4.84
C TYR A 412 7.29 28.64 -3.81
N GLY A 413 8.54 28.90 -4.24
CA GLY A 413 9.71 28.98 -3.36
C GLY A 413 10.02 27.68 -2.62
N LEU A 414 9.80 26.54 -3.29
CA LEU A 414 9.97 25.18 -2.75
C LEU A 414 10.99 24.34 -3.54
N ASP A 415 11.76 24.94 -4.46
CA ASP A 415 12.77 24.27 -5.30
C ASP A 415 14.10 23.96 -4.59
N ASP A 416 14.34 24.50 -3.38
CA ASP A 416 15.47 24.14 -2.49
C ASP A 416 15.07 23.53 -1.15
N ARG A 417 13.76 23.44 -0.88
CA ARG A 417 13.19 22.91 0.36
C ARG A 417 11.92 22.12 0.08
N THR A 418 12.02 21.23 -0.89
CA THR A 418 10.88 20.49 -1.45
C THR A 418 10.29 19.52 -0.41
N PRO A 419 8.95 19.45 -0.27
CA PRO A 419 8.28 18.42 0.52
C PRO A 419 8.80 17.02 0.14
N LEU A 420 9.18 16.21 1.13
CA LEU A 420 9.86 14.92 0.94
C LEU A 420 9.16 13.99 -0.07
N TRP A 421 7.82 13.88 -0.03
CA TRP A 421 7.07 13.05 -0.98
C TRP A 421 7.23 13.51 -2.43
N PHE A 422 7.06 14.82 -2.70
CA PHE A 422 7.25 15.36 -4.04
C PHE A 422 8.69 15.14 -4.51
N TYR A 423 9.67 15.37 -3.62
CA TYR A 423 11.08 15.15 -3.93
C TYR A 423 11.34 13.69 -4.32
N ILE A 424 10.84 12.72 -3.55
CA ILE A 424 11.03 11.29 -3.81
C ILE A 424 10.39 10.86 -5.14
N LEU A 425 9.21 11.39 -5.47
CA LEU A 425 8.57 11.15 -6.76
C LEU A 425 9.39 11.75 -7.91
N ARG A 426 9.89 12.98 -7.75
CA ARG A 426 10.78 13.61 -8.74
C ARG A 426 12.08 12.85 -8.89
N GLU A 427 12.63 12.36 -7.78
CA GLU A 427 13.87 11.58 -7.73
C GLU A 427 13.73 10.28 -8.52
N ALA A 428 12.64 9.53 -8.32
CA ALA A 428 12.34 8.34 -9.11
C ALA A 428 12.24 8.66 -10.61
N SER A 429 11.53 9.73 -10.98
CA SER A 429 11.39 10.16 -12.38
C SER A 429 12.73 10.53 -13.02
N VAL A 430 13.54 11.37 -12.36
CA VAL A 430 14.78 11.92 -12.92
C VAL A 430 15.92 10.89 -12.92
N MET A 431 16.03 10.08 -11.86
CA MET A 431 17.18 9.19 -11.67
C MET A 431 16.94 7.75 -12.11
N ALA A 432 15.68 7.34 -12.22
CA ALA A 432 15.29 5.96 -12.55
C ALA A 432 14.20 5.88 -13.63
N GLY A 433 13.90 6.98 -14.34
CA GLY A 433 12.86 7.03 -15.36
C GLY A 433 11.44 6.74 -14.85
N GLY A 434 11.24 6.77 -13.53
CA GLY A 434 9.99 6.35 -12.88
C GLY A 434 9.74 4.84 -12.89
N GLU A 435 10.74 4.02 -13.25
CA GLU A 435 10.62 2.56 -13.29
C GLU A 435 10.66 1.94 -11.89
N HIS A 436 11.48 2.50 -11.01
CA HIS A 436 11.59 2.17 -9.58
C HIS A 436 11.90 3.44 -8.78
N MET A 437 11.96 3.32 -7.45
CA MET A 437 12.26 4.44 -6.56
C MET A 437 13.69 4.97 -6.77
N GLY A 438 13.87 6.28 -6.57
CA GLY A 438 15.20 6.90 -6.52
C GLY A 438 15.97 6.59 -5.24
N PRO A 439 17.23 7.05 -5.12
CA PRO A 439 18.12 6.68 -4.02
C PRO A 439 17.56 6.93 -2.62
N VAL A 440 17.01 8.12 -2.33
CA VAL A 440 16.44 8.44 -1.00
C VAL A 440 15.19 7.62 -0.76
N GLY A 441 14.24 7.63 -1.70
CA GLY A 441 12.97 6.94 -1.54
C GLY A 441 13.14 5.43 -1.36
N GLY A 442 13.94 4.82 -2.23
CA GLY A 442 14.23 3.38 -2.22
C GLY A 442 14.95 2.95 -0.94
N ARG A 443 15.91 3.76 -0.46
CA ARG A 443 16.63 3.48 0.80
C ARG A 443 15.71 3.51 2.01
N ILE A 444 14.84 4.53 2.13
CA ILE A 444 13.88 4.63 3.24
C ILE A 444 12.97 3.41 3.25
N ILE A 445 12.39 3.05 2.10
CA ILE A 445 11.44 1.94 2.01
C ILE A 445 12.14 0.62 2.33
N ALA A 446 13.24 0.30 1.65
CA ALA A 446 13.93 -0.98 1.81
C ALA A 446 14.45 -1.17 3.25
N GLU A 447 15.06 -0.14 3.86
CA GLU A 447 15.57 -0.28 5.23
C GLU A 447 14.45 -0.43 6.25
N VAL A 448 13.30 0.25 6.08
CA VAL A 448 12.16 0.07 6.99
C VAL A 448 11.62 -1.35 6.90
N PHE A 449 11.31 -1.84 5.69
CA PHE A 449 10.81 -3.21 5.51
C PHE A 449 11.75 -4.27 6.08
N LEU A 450 13.03 -4.23 5.71
CA LEU A 450 14.02 -5.19 6.20
C LEU A 450 14.22 -5.06 7.72
N GLY A 451 14.20 -3.84 8.25
CA GLY A 451 14.32 -3.62 9.69
C GLY A 451 13.09 -4.01 10.51
N LEU A 452 11.89 -4.06 9.90
CA LEU A 452 10.71 -4.66 10.51
C LEU A 452 10.84 -6.18 10.56
N LEU A 453 11.31 -6.82 9.49
CA LEU A 453 11.53 -8.27 9.45
C LEU A 453 12.62 -8.71 10.43
N GLU A 454 13.76 -8.01 10.47
CA GLU A 454 14.86 -8.28 11.42
C GLU A 454 14.44 -8.13 12.88
N GLY A 455 13.48 -7.25 13.18
CA GLY A 455 12.97 -7.08 14.55
C GLY A 455 11.78 -7.96 14.91
N ASP A 456 11.16 -8.62 13.92
CA ASP A 456 10.13 -9.61 14.15
C ASP A 456 10.77 -10.98 14.39
N GLY A 457 10.72 -11.45 15.63
CA GLY A 457 11.24 -12.75 16.02
C GLY A 457 10.56 -13.92 15.30
N GLY A 458 9.38 -13.76 14.70
CA GLY A 458 8.71 -14.81 13.91
C GLY A 458 9.02 -14.79 12.41
N SER A 459 9.77 -13.79 11.92
CA SER A 459 10.06 -13.65 10.49
C SER A 459 11.06 -14.69 10.01
N TYR A 460 11.03 -15.01 8.71
CA TYR A 460 12.03 -15.93 8.14
C TYR A 460 13.44 -15.35 8.28
N LEU A 461 13.63 -14.03 8.06
CA LEU A 461 14.95 -13.38 8.22
C LEU A 461 15.51 -13.47 9.64
N SER A 462 14.66 -13.54 10.66
CA SER A 462 15.09 -13.68 12.06
C SER A 462 15.29 -15.13 12.48
N GLN A 463 14.47 -16.05 11.94
CA GLN A 463 14.45 -17.46 12.35
C GLN A 463 15.40 -18.33 11.54
N ASP A 464 15.46 -18.11 10.23
CA ASP A 464 16.26 -18.87 9.26
C ASP A 464 16.54 -17.97 8.04
N PRO A 465 17.59 -17.10 8.10
CA PRO A 465 17.90 -16.15 7.04
C PRO A 465 18.20 -16.80 5.68
N GLU A 466 18.59 -18.07 5.69
CA GLU A 466 18.87 -18.88 4.49
C GLU A 466 17.65 -19.69 4.05
N TRP A 467 16.50 -19.51 4.71
CA TRP A 467 15.27 -20.20 4.36
C TRP A 467 14.86 -19.89 2.93
N GLN A 468 14.36 -20.92 2.24
CA GLN A 468 13.86 -20.83 0.88
C GLN A 468 12.41 -21.31 0.78
N PRO A 469 11.58 -20.70 -0.08
CA PRO A 469 10.25 -21.17 -0.41
C PRO A 469 10.17 -22.67 -0.70
N SER A 470 9.21 -23.31 -0.02
CA SER A 470 8.98 -24.75 -0.11
C SER A 470 7.72 -25.12 -0.89
N LEU A 471 6.84 -24.16 -1.16
CA LEU A 471 5.62 -24.40 -1.92
C LEU A 471 5.91 -24.51 -3.43
N PRO A 472 5.14 -25.32 -4.18
CA PRO A 472 5.27 -25.40 -5.63
C PRO A 472 5.08 -24.07 -6.33
N THR A 473 5.86 -23.83 -7.37
CA THR A 473 5.76 -22.71 -8.30
C THR A 473 4.96 -23.12 -9.54
N ILE A 474 4.48 -22.13 -10.32
CA ILE A 474 3.80 -22.35 -11.60
C ILE A 474 4.75 -23.00 -12.63
N ASP A 475 6.02 -22.63 -12.58
CA ASP A 475 7.05 -23.20 -13.43
C ASP A 475 7.82 -24.25 -12.63
N SER A 476 7.59 -25.52 -12.91
CA SER A 476 8.28 -26.64 -12.25
C SER A 476 9.81 -26.62 -12.42
N ALA A 477 10.35 -25.83 -13.34
CA ALA A 477 11.79 -25.61 -13.45
C ALA A 477 12.34 -24.64 -12.39
N ARG A 478 11.50 -23.76 -11.79
CA ARG A 478 11.87 -22.91 -10.65
C ARG A 478 11.78 -23.72 -9.35
N GLN A 479 12.91 -23.97 -8.70
CA GLN A 479 12.98 -24.59 -7.36
C GLN A 479 13.64 -23.64 -6.37
N GLY A 480 13.10 -23.54 -5.15
CA GLY A 480 13.74 -22.91 -3.98
C GLY A 480 13.87 -21.38 -4.02
N ASP A 481 14.27 -20.78 -5.14
CA ASP A 481 14.78 -19.40 -5.13
C ASP A 481 13.79 -18.34 -5.67
N ASP A 482 12.69 -18.74 -6.31
CA ASP A 482 11.80 -17.82 -7.05
C ASP A 482 10.31 -18.08 -6.79
N PHE A 483 9.84 -18.03 -5.54
CA PHE A 483 8.39 -17.98 -5.27
C PHE A 483 7.87 -16.53 -5.38
N LEU A 484 6.99 -16.30 -6.36
CA LEU A 484 6.47 -14.98 -6.72
C LEU A 484 4.99 -14.85 -6.38
N MET A 485 4.45 -13.64 -6.46
CA MET A 485 3.02 -13.38 -6.22
C MET A 485 2.12 -14.21 -7.15
N ILE A 486 2.54 -14.47 -8.39
CA ILE A 486 1.79 -15.35 -9.31
C ILE A 486 1.67 -16.78 -8.77
N ASP A 487 2.70 -17.30 -8.12
CA ASP A 487 2.72 -18.65 -7.55
C ASP A 487 1.76 -18.73 -6.37
N LEU A 488 1.74 -17.71 -5.52
CA LEU A 488 0.75 -17.57 -4.44
C LEU A 488 -0.68 -17.58 -4.99
N LEU A 489 -0.97 -16.76 -6.01
CA LEU A 489 -2.30 -16.65 -6.60
C LEU A 489 -2.76 -17.98 -7.24
N ARG A 490 -1.85 -18.69 -7.90
CA ARG A 490 -2.12 -20.02 -8.46
C ARG A 490 -2.38 -21.05 -7.36
N PHE A 491 -1.53 -21.06 -6.34
CA PHE A 491 -1.65 -22.00 -5.22
C PHE A 491 -2.95 -21.79 -4.43
N ALA A 492 -3.38 -20.53 -4.30
CA ALA A 492 -4.66 -20.15 -3.71
C ALA A 492 -5.88 -20.49 -4.59
N GLY A 493 -5.68 -20.93 -5.83
CA GLY A 493 -6.75 -21.25 -6.78
C GLY A 493 -7.61 -20.02 -7.12
N VAL A 494 -6.98 -18.86 -7.27
CA VAL A 494 -7.65 -17.62 -7.72
C VAL A 494 -7.23 -17.17 -9.11
N ALA A 495 -6.17 -17.76 -9.68
CA ALA A 495 -5.63 -17.45 -11.01
C ALA A 495 -5.47 -18.68 -11.91
#